data_AF-A0A7X7MVF3-F1
#
_entry.id   AF-A0A7X7MVF3-F1
#
_cell.length_a   1.000
_cell.length_b   1.000
_cell.length_c   1.000
_cell.angle_alpha   90.00
_cell.angle_beta   90.00
_cell.angle_gamma   90.00
#
_symmetry.space_group_name_H-M   'P 1'
#
loop_
_entity.id
_entity.type
_entity.pdbx_description
1 polymer ?
#
loop_
_entity_poly.entity_id
_entity_poly.type
_entity_poly.pdbx_seq_one_letter_code
_entity_poly.pdbx_strand_id
1 'polypeptide(L)' 'LMCGISSGSNVAAAIKMAKMLGKGKTVVTILPDTGERYFSTELFNY' A
#
# COMPACT_ATOMS: atom_id res chain seq x y z
N LEU A 1 -0.73 1.89 -9.98
CA LEU A 1 -1.98 1.89 -9.19
C LEU A 1 -2.09 3.26 -8.54
N MET A 2 -3.15 4.01 -8.85
CA MET A 2 -3.41 5.30 -8.19
C MET A 2 -4.29 5.03 -6.97
N CYS A 3 -3.66 4.78 -5.82
CA CYS A 3 -4.32 4.34 -4.59
C CYS A 3 -3.91 5.23 -3.40
N GLY A 4 -4.69 5.20 -2.33
CA GLY A 4 -4.44 6.03 -1.16
C GLY A 4 -3.21 5.68 -0.34
N ILE A 5 -2.89 6.53 0.63
CA ILE A 5 -1.70 6.40 1.48
C ILE A 5 -1.71 5.07 2.27
N SER A 6 -2.89 4.65 2.75
CA SER A 6 -3.09 3.39 3.47
C SER A 6 -2.69 2.15 2.65
N SER A 7 -2.86 2.22 1.32
CA SER A 7 -2.44 1.17 0.39
C SER A 7 -0.92 0.97 0.40
N GLY A 8 -0.15 2.06 0.44
CA GLY A 8 1.30 2.01 0.57
C GLY A 8 1.74 1.34 1.87
N SER A 9 1.10 1.68 2.99
CA SER A 9 1.34 1.04 4.30
C SER A 9 1.06 -0.46 4.26
N ASN A 10 -0.05 -0.86 3.64
CA ASN A 10 -0.45 -2.26 3.49
C ASN A 10 0.57 -3.06 2.67
N VAL A 11 1.07 -2.49 1.57
CA VAL A 11 2.12 -3.12 0.75
C VAL A 11 3.45 -3.21 1.52
N ALA A 12 3.83 -2.16 2.24
CA ALA A 12 5.05 -2.16 3.06
C ALA A 12 5.02 -3.25 4.13
N ALA A 13 3.88 -3.43 4.82
CA ALA A 13 3.66 -4.50 5.79
C ALA A 13 3.67 -5.89 5.12
N ALA A 14 3.00 -6.04 3.98
CA ALA A 14 2.96 -7.29 3.22
C ALA A 14 4.35 -7.75 2.77
N ILE A 15 5.20 -6.82 2.30
CA ILE A 15 6.59 -7.11 1.92
C ILE A 15 7.40 -7.58 3.14
N LYS A 16 7.26 -6.91 4.30
CA LYS A 16 7.90 -7.33 5.54
C LYS A 16 7.46 -8.75 5.95
N MET A 17 6.16 -9.04 5.86
CA MET A 17 5.61 -10.36 6.17
C MET A 17 6.12 -11.43 5.21
N ALA A 18 6.17 -11.16 3.90
CA ALA A 18 6.67 -12.10 2.91
C ALA A 18 8.13 -12.49 3.17
N LYS A 19 8.97 -11.52 3.58
CA LYS A 19 10.36 -11.78 3.99
C LYS A 19 10.43 -12.70 5.22
N MET A 20 9.55 -12.51 6.20
CA MET A 20 9.52 -13.36 7.41
C MET A 20 9.00 -14.78 7.13
N LEU A 21 8.04 -14.95 6.22
CA LEU A 21 7.48 -16.27 5.88
C LEU A 21 8.41 -17.14 5.03
N GLY A 22 9.31 -16.52 4.27
CA GLY A 22 10.27 -17.23 3.42
C GLY A 22 9.67 -17.76 2.10
N LYS A 23 10.46 -18.58 1.40
CA LYS A 23 10.12 -19.05 0.04
C LYS A 23 8.89 -19.97 0.04
N GLY A 24 8.12 -19.91 -1.04
CA GLY A 24 6.94 -20.77 -1.26
C GLY A 24 5.67 -20.30 -0.52
N LYS A 25 5.71 -19.14 0.13
CA LYS A 25 4.55 -18.52 0.79
C LYS A 25 4.12 -17.27 0.02
N THR A 26 2.82 -17.06 -0.07
CA THR A 26 2.22 -15.90 -0.74
C THR A 26 1.50 -15.04 0.28
N VAL A 27 1.80 -13.75 0.30
CA VAL A 27 1.12 -12.75 1.14
C VAL A 27 0.28 -11.87 0.22
N VAL A 28 -1.00 -11.73 0.57
CA VAL A 28 -1.95 -10.86 -0.13
C VAL A 28 -2.34 -9.72 0.81
N THR A 29 -2.55 -8.52 0.24
CA THR A 29 -2.99 -7.34 0.99
C THR A 29 -4.00 -6.54 0.17
N ILE A 30 -4.70 -5.60 0.82
CA ILE A 30 -5.80 -4.83 0.23
C ILE A 30 -5.36 -3.39 -0.01
N LEU A 31 -5.79 -2.82 -1.13
CA LEU A 31 -5.63 -1.42 -1.47
C LEU A 31 -7.03 -0.78 -1.37
N PRO A 32 -7.37 -0.10 -0.27
CA PRO A 32 -8.78 0.17 0.07
C PRO A 32 -9.47 1.24 -0.78
N ASP A 33 -8.70 2.17 -1.36
CA ASP A 33 -9.23 3.36 -2.02
C ASP A 33 -8.33 3.90 -3.14
N THR A 34 -8.90 4.78 -3.96
CA THR A 34 -8.22 5.47 -5.07
C THR A 34 -7.44 6.70 -4.59
N GLY A 35 -6.36 7.02 -5.31
CA GLY A 35 -5.46 8.13 -4.98
C GLY A 35 -6.05 9.51 -5.25
N GLU A 36 -7.06 9.61 -6.12
CA GLU A 36 -7.75 10.87 -6.45
C GLU A 36 -8.40 11.55 -5.24
N ARG A 37 -8.75 10.76 -4.21
CA ARG A 37 -9.31 11.26 -2.95
C ARG A 37 -8.34 12.14 -2.17
N TYR A 38 -7.06 12.14 -2.53
CA TYR A 38 -6.00 12.86 -1.82
C TYR A 38 -5.51 14.09 -2.58
N PHE A 39 -6.07 14.42 -3.75
CA PHE A 39 -5.62 15.58 -4.55
C PHE A 39 -5.75 16.93 -3.84
N SER A 40 -6.72 17.07 -2.92
CA SER A 40 -6.90 18.28 -2.11
C SER A 40 -6.07 18.29 -0.82
N THR A 41 -5.17 17.32 -0.63
CA THR A 41 -4.32 17.20 0.56
C THR A 41 -2.90 17.64 0.24
N GLU A 42 -2.10 17.88 1.28
CA GLU A 42 -0.68 18.20 1.17
C GLU A 42 0.15 17.17 0.39
N LEU A 43 -0.38 15.95 0.18
CA LEU A 43 0.28 14.93 -0.62
C LEU A 43 0.56 15.38 -2.07
N PHE A 44 -0.25 16.30 -2.60
CA PHE A 44 -0.14 16.83 -3.95
C PHE A 44 0.04 18.36 -4.00
N ASN A 45 0.24 19.01 -2.85
CA ASN A 45 0.63 20.41 -2.82
C ASN A 45 2.15 20.48 -3.07
N TYR A 46 2.53 21.02 -4.22
CA TYR A 46 3.91 21.20 -4.66
C TYR A 46 4.23 22.69 -4.79
#